data_AF-A0A2V6A0F7-F1
#
_entry.id   AF-A0A2V6A0F7-F1
#
_cell.length_a   1.000
_cell.length_b   1.000
_cell.length_c   1.000
_cell.angle_alpha   90.00
_cell.angle_beta   90.00
_cell.angle_gamma   90.00
#
_symmetry.space_group_name_H-M   'P 1'
#
loop_
_entity.id
_entity.type
_entity.pdbx_description
1 polymer ?
#
loop_
_entity_poly.entity_id
_entity_poly.type
_entity_poly.pdbx_seq_one_letter_code
_entity_poly.pdbx_strand_id
1 'polypeptide(L)'
;MKAGYTHAEAPVELLRFLSLKLKTGWRFDRSRRQFVSTGGQRLSILDQLPEGSDIVATVPALAKADPTKLSDAERDLARYFQLILPKGATPEDNLRVVKRCDAVEEVTLPPKVSLP
;
A
#
# COMPACT_ATOMS: atom_id res chain seq x y z
N MET A 1 -21.54 41.41 -18.42
CA MET A 1 -21.30 39.98 -18.68
C MET A 1 -20.55 39.41 -17.49
N LYS A 2 -21.18 38.57 -16.68
CA LYS A 2 -20.53 37.91 -15.54
C LYS A 2 -19.87 36.63 -16.05
N ALA A 3 -18.57 36.51 -15.85
CA ALA A 3 -17.81 35.29 -16.11
C ALA A 3 -18.38 34.17 -15.22
N GLY A 4 -18.99 33.18 -15.84
CA GLY A 4 -19.39 31.96 -15.16
C GLY A 4 -18.13 31.21 -14.75
N TYR A 5 -17.88 31.11 -13.46
CA TYR A 5 -16.92 30.17 -12.91
C TYR A 5 -17.48 28.77 -13.15
N THR A 6 -17.03 28.12 -14.22
CA THR A 6 -17.23 26.68 -14.39
C THR A 6 -16.33 26.02 -13.36
N HIS A 7 -16.92 25.53 -12.26
CA HIS A 7 -16.28 24.48 -11.46
C HIS A 7 -16.11 23.29 -12.41
N ALA A 8 -14.94 23.20 -13.05
CA ALA A 8 -14.47 21.90 -13.48
C ALA A 8 -14.26 21.13 -12.18
N GLU A 9 -15.21 20.26 -11.83
CA GLU A 9 -14.96 19.17 -10.90
C GLU A 9 -13.71 18.47 -11.43
N ALA A 10 -12.56 18.73 -10.79
CA ALA A 10 -11.38 17.92 -11.03
C ALA A 10 -11.84 16.47 -10.82
N PRO A 11 -11.61 15.56 -11.78
CA PRO A 11 -12.03 14.18 -11.60
C PRO A 11 -11.44 13.73 -10.28
N VAL A 12 -12.31 13.26 -9.38
CA VAL A 12 -11.89 12.59 -8.15
C VAL A 12 -10.88 11.55 -8.62
N GLU A 13 -9.59 11.80 -8.38
CA GLU A 13 -8.59 10.77 -8.63
C GLU A 13 -8.95 9.67 -7.64
N LEU A 14 -9.72 8.69 -8.14
CA LEU A 14 -10.11 7.52 -7.40
C LEU A 14 -8.84 7.02 -6.72
N LEU A 15 -8.88 6.93 -5.40
CA LEU A 15 -7.75 6.50 -4.59
C LEU A 15 -7.35 5.11 -5.10
N ARG A 16 -6.29 5.04 -5.89
CA ARG A 16 -5.82 3.82 -6.57
C ARG A 16 -4.79 3.11 -5.71
N PHE A 17 -5.11 2.89 -4.45
CA PHE A 17 -4.23 2.18 -3.56
C PHE A 17 -4.97 1.24 -2.63
N LEU A 18 -4.24 0.26 -2.12
CA LEU A 18 -4.65 -0.58 -0.99
C LEU A 18 -3.72 -0.28 0.18
N SER A 19 -4.29 -0.05 1.36
CA SER A 19 -3.52 0.02 2.60
C SER A 19 -3.24 -1.39 3.10
N LEU A 20 -1.99 -1.68 3.43
CA LEU A 20 -1.52 -2.99 3.86
C LEU A 20 -0.91 -2.89 5.24
N LYS A 21 -1.15 -3.89 6.08
CA LYS A 21 -0.35 -4.20 7.25
C LYS A 21 0.33 -5.55 7.04
N LEU A 22 1.65 -5.60 7.11
CA LEU A 22 2.39 -6.86 7.05
C LEU A 22 2.33 -7.59 8.38
N LYS A 23 2.36 -8.93 8.40
CA LYS A 23 2.49 -9.73 9.62
C LYS A 23 3.79 -9.43 10.37
N THR A 24 3.82 -9.68 11.67
CA THR A 24 5.03 -9.52 12.48
C THR A 24 6.17 -10.36 11.90
N GLY A 25 7.37 -9.79 11.84
CA GLY A 25 8.54 -10.45 11.29
C GLY A 25 8.64 -10.39 9.76
N TRP A 26 7.68 -9.76 9.07
CA TRP A 26 7.78 -9.46 7.64
C TRP A 26 8.18 -8.02 7.38
N ARG A 27 8.95 -7.81 6.31
CA ARG A 27 9.31 -6.50 5.78
C ARG A 27 9.30 -6.50 4.26
N PHE A 28 9.20 -5.33 3.64
CA PHE A 28 9.35 -5.19 2.19
C PHE A 28 10.78 -4.78 1.84
N ASP A 29 11.45 -5.61 1.04
CA ASP A 29 12.73 -5.29 0.41
C ASP A 29 12.46 -4.58 -0.92
N ARG A 30 12.59 -3.24 -0.92
CA ARG A 30 12.37 -2.41 -2.11
C ARG A 30 13.35 -2.70 -3.23
N SER A 31 14.60 -3.08 -2.93
CA SER A 31 15.62 -3.34 -3.94
C SER A 31 15.27 -4.58 -4.77
N ARG A 32 14.66 -5.58 -4.13
CA ARG A 32 14.24 -6.83 -4.75
C ARG A 32 12.75 -6.87 -5.08
N ARG A 33 12.00 -5.85 -4.66
CA ARG A 33 10.54 -5.76 -4.79
C ARG A 33 9.82 -6.99 -4.21
N GLN A 34 10.26 -7.45 -3.04
CA GLN A 34 9.76 -8.69 -2.40
C GLN A 34 9.48 -8.49 -0.91
N PHE A 35 8.52 -9.24 -0.38
CA PHE A 35 8.39 -9.40 1.07
C PHE A 35 9.39 -10.43 1.57
N VAL A 36 10.03 -10.14 2.69
CA VAL A 36 11.04 -10.98 3.31
C VAL A 36 10.68 -11.18 4.77
N SER A 37 10.64 -12.44 5.21
CA SER A 37 10.46 -12.77 6.63
C SER A 37 11.79 -12.81 7.37
N THR A 38 11.76 -12.67 8.70
CA THR A 38 12.93 -12.87 9.58
C THR A 38 13.52 -14.27 9.44
N GLY A 39 12.70 -15.28 9.11
CA GLY A 39 13.13 -16.65 8.83
C GLY A 39 13.73 -16.85 7.43
N GLY A 40 13.83 -15.80 6.60
CA GLY A 40 14.44 -15.85 5.27
C GLY A 40 13.50 -16.26 4.13
N GLN A 41 12.20 -16.47 4.41
CA GLN A 41 11.20 -16.69 3.38
C GLN A 41 11.05 -15.42 2.52
N ARG A 42 10.86 -15.60 1.21
CA ARG A 42 10.68 -14.50 0.26
C ARG A 42 9.42 -14.71 -0.55
N LEU A 43 8.63 -13.65 -0.73
CA LEU A 43 7.39 -13.66 -1.50
C LEU A 43 7.35 -12.46 -2.45
N SER A 44 7.04 -12.71 -3.72
CA SER A 44 6.71 -11.67 -4.70
C SER A 44 5.20 -11.70 -4.95
N ILE A 45 4.54 -10.56 -4.81
CA ILE A 45 3.13 -10.40 -5.21
C ILE A 45 2.96 -9.52 -6.44
N LEU A 46 4.02 -8.81 -6.85
CA LEU A 46 3.94 -7.82 -7.90
C LEU A 46 3.72 -8.45 -9.27
N ASP A 47 4.17 -9.70 -9.46
CA ASP A 47 3.92 -10.47 -10.68
C ASP A 47 2.45 -10.90 -10.84
N GLN A 48 1.67 -10.84 -9.75
CA GLN A 48 0.23 -11.13 -9.73
C GLN A 48 -0.63 -9.86 -9.77
N LEU A 49 0.02 -8.68 -9.81
CA LEU A 49 -0.62 -7.38 -9.81
C LEU A 49 -0.45 -6.72 -11.19
N PRO A 50 -1.31 -5.75 -11.52
CA PRO A 50 -1.18 -4.99 -12.75
C PRO A 50 0.22 -4.39 -12.93
N GLU A 51 0.72 -4.41 -14.16
CA GLU A 51 2.03 -3.85 -14.48
C GLU A 51 2.11 -2.37 -14.08
N GLY A 52 3.21 -1.97 -13.46
CA GLY A 52 3.38 -0.62 -12.91
C GLY A 52 2.87 -0.45 -11.47
N SER A 53 2.37 -1.50 -10.84
CA SER A 53 2.07 -1.47 -9.40
C SER A 53 3.36 -1.29 -8.57
N ASP A 54 3.26 -0.51 -7.49
CA ASP A 54 4.38 -0.25 -6.57
C ASP A 54 3.96 -0.36 -5.10
N ILE A 55 4.91 -0.71 -4.23
CA ILE A 55 4.67 -0.83 -2.79
C ILE A 55 5.53 0.19 -2.06
N VAL A 56 4.88 1.06 -1.31
CA VAL A 56 5.50 2.18 -0.60
C VAL A 56 5.21 2.06 0.90
N ALA A 57 6.22 2.26 1.74
CA ALA A 57 6.00 2.31 3.18
C ALA A 57 5.21 3.56 3.56
N THR A 58 4.21 3.42 4.42
CA THR A 58 3.43 4.55 4.95
C THR A 58 4.32 5.47 5.79
N VAL A 59 5.28 4.88 6.53
CA VAL A 59 6.30 5.63 7.28
C VAL A 59 7.71 5.19 6.86
N PRO A 60 8.28 5.79 5.79
CA PRO A 60 9.55 5.34 5.22
C PRO A 60 10.74 5.36 6.17
N ALA A 61 10.77 6.29 7.13
CA ALA A 61 11.84 6.38 8.12
C ALA A 61 11.85 5.15 9.04
N LEU A 62 10.69 4.73 9.53
CA LEU A 62 10.54 3.58 10.42
C LEU A 62 10.75 2.26 9.65
N ALA A 63 10.25 2.15 8.42
CA ALA A 63 10.42 0.95 7.61
C ALA A 63 11.89 0.65 7.25
N LYS A 64 12.77 1.66 7.27
CA LYS A 64 14.22 1.50 7.04
C LYS A 64 15.03 1.42 8.33
N ALA A 65 14.43 1.73 9.48
CA ALA A 65 15.12 1.74 10.76
C ALA A 65 15.47 0.32 11.22
N ASP A 66 16.44 0.22 12.14
CA ASP A 66 16.77 -1.02 12.83
C ASP A 66 15.62 -1.40 13.78
N PRO A 67 14.95 -2.55 13.59
CA PRO A 67 13.80 -2.95 14.42
C PRO A 67 14.12 -3.07 15.91
N THR A 68 15.39 -3.30 16.27
CA THR A 68 15.83 -3.41 17.68
C THR A 68 15.87 -2.06 18.40
N LYS A 69 15.93 -0.96 17.64
CA LYS A 69 15.98 0.42 18.16
C LYS A 69 14.62 1.09 18.20
N LEU A 70 13.60 0.47 17.62
CA LEU A 70 12.24 0.96 17.60
C LEU A 70 11.48 0.55 18.86
N SER A 71 10.63 1.43 19.36
CA SER A 71 9.58 1.09 20.31
C SER A 71 8.54 0.14 19.70
N ASP A 72 7.68 -0.46 20.52
CA ASP A 72 6.63 -1.35 20.04
C ASP A 72 5.66 -0.65 19.08
N ALA A 73 5.29 0.60 19.37
CA ALA A 73 4.42 1.39 18.51
C ALA A 73 5.10 1.71 17.16
N GLU A 74 6.38 2.09 17.17
CA GLU A 74 7.13 2.35 15.95
C GLU A 74 7.33 1.09 15.10
N ARG A 75 7.57 -0.06 15.76
CA ARG A 75 7.62 -1.37 15.08
C ARG A 75 6.29 -1.70 14.42
N ASP A 76 5.17 -1.41 15.07
CA ASP A 76 3.86 -1.62 14.48
C ASP A 76 3.64 -0.72 13.25
N LEU A 77 3.97 0.58 13.37
CA LEU A 77 3.87 1.55 12.27
C LEU A 77 4.78 1.21 11.08
N ALA A 78 5.98 0.67 11.32
CA ALA A 78 6.92 0.24 10.29
C ALA A 78 6.35 -0.85 9.37
N ARG A 79 5.27 -1.53 9.77
CA ARG A 79 4.62 -2.62 9.03
C ARG A 79 3.50 -2.13 8.11
N TYR A 80 3.19 -0.84 8.09
CA TYR A 80 2.16 -0.27 7.23
C TYR A 80 2.73 0.18 5.88
N PHE A 81 2.06 -0.25 4.82
CA PHE A 81 2.42 0.04 3.43
C PHE A 81 1.20 0.44 2.62
N GLN A 82 1.43 1.08 1.48
CA GLN A 82 0.46 1.32 0.44
C GLN A 82 0.90 0.57 -0.82
N LEU A 83 0.01 -0.25 -1.36
CA LEU A 83 0.12 -0.74 -2.71
C LEU A 83 -0.53 0.27 -3.64
N ILE A 84 0.26 0.93 -4.47
CA ILE A 84 -0.18 1.89 -5.48
C ILE A 84 -0.44 1.11 -6.77
N LEU A 85 -1.63 1.32 -7.35
CA LEU A 85 -2.08 0.66 -8.56
C LEU A 85 -1.96 1.61 -9.78
N PRO A 86 -1.66 1.08 -10.98
CA PRO A 86 -1.61 1.88 -12.19
C PRO A 86 -3.00 2.41 -12.59
N LYS A 87 -3.03 3.33 -13.56
CA LYS A 87 -4.29 3.84 -14.12
C LYS A 87 -5.10 2.69 -14.75
N GLY A 88 -6.41 2.67 -14.51
CA GLY A 88 -7.32 1.64 -15.02
C GLY A 88 -7.45 0.40 -14.14
N ALA A 89 -6.59 0.22 -13.15
CA ALA A 89 -6.75 -0.81 -12.12
C ALA A 89 -7.58 -0.29 -10.95
N THR A 90 -8.43 -1.15 -10.39
CA THR A 90 -9.25 -0.83 -9.21
C THR A 90 -8.70 -1.52 -7.95
N PRO A 91 -8.72 -0.87 -6.78
CA PRO A 91 -8.38 -1.52 -5.50
C PRO A 91 -9.21 -2.78 -5.22
N GLU A 92 -10.50 -2.76 -5.59
CA GLU A 92 -11.44 -3.84 -5.36
C GLU A 92 -11.05 -5.14 -6.07
N ASP A 93 -10.63 -5.05 -7.35
CA ASP A 93 -10.23 -6.22 -8.13
C ASP A 93 -8.94 -6.87 -7.58
N ASN A 94 -8.04 -6.04 -7.04
CA ASN A 94 -6.74 -6.46 -6.55
C ASN A 94 -6.77 -6.92 -5.08
N LEU A 95 -7.84 -6.62 -4.35
CA LEU A 95 -7.98 -6.96 -2.94
C LEU A 95 -7.79 -8.45 -2.67
N ARG A 96 -8.36 -9.31 -3.53
CA ARG A 96 -8.29 -10.77 -3.36
C ARG A 96 -6.88 -11.33 -3.54
N VAL A 97 -6.13 -10.78 -4.49
CA VAL A 97 -4.72 -11.17 -4.74
C VAL A 97 -3.89 -10.86 -3.50
N VAL A 98 -4.04 -9.64 -2.98
CA VAL A 98 -3.30 -9.18 -1.81
C VAL A 98 -3.69 -9.94 -0.54
N LYS A 99 -4.98 -10.21 -0.31
CA LYS A 99 -5.46 -10.98 0.84
C LYS A 99 -4.90 -12.40 0.93
N ARG A 100 -4.52 -12.99 -0.22
CA ARG A 100 -3.95 -14.35 -0.27
C ARG A 100 -2.44 -14.36 -0.03
N CYS A 101 -1.80 -13.20 0.09
CA CYS A 101 -0.38 -13.12 0.39
C CYS A 101 -0.12 -13.46 1.85
N ASP A 102 0.70 -14.48 2.10
CA ASP A 102 1.04 -14.91 3.46
C ASP A 102 1.77 -13.84 4.29
N ALA A 103 2.43 -12.86 3.65
CA ALA A 103 3.10 -11.76 4.34
C ALA A 103 2.12 -10.70 4.86
N VAL A 104 0.89 -10.65 4.36
CA VAL A 104 -0.10 -9.61 4.68
C VAL A 104 -0.97 -10.07 5.85
N GLU A 105 -1.10 -9.21 6.85
CA GLU A 105 -2.00 -9.39 8.00
C GLU A 105 -3.36 -8.75 7.73
N GLU A 106 -3.34 -7.51 7.25
CA GLU A 106 -4.53 -6.73 6.96
C GLU A 106 -4.39 -6.03 5.62
N VAL A 107 -5.50 -5.92 4.90
CA VAL A 107 -5.61 -5.05 3.73
C VAL A 107 -6.95 -4.34 3.72
N THR A 108 -6.87 -3.03 3.50
CA THR A 108 -7.99 -2.12 3.65
C THR A 108 -8.13 -1.27 2.39
N LEU A 109 -9.36 -1.17 1.91
CA LEU A 109 -9.72 -0.29 0.80
C LEU A 109 -9.63 1.17 1.23
N PRO A 110 -9.32 2.09 0.31
CA PRO A 110 -9.36 3.50 0.62
C PRO A 110 -10.80 3.91 0.96
N PRO A 111 -10.98 4.93 1.82
CA PRO A 111 -12.31 5.38 2.19
C PRO A 111 -13.07 5.87 0.95
N LYS A 112 -14.35 5.48 0.85
CA LYS A 112 -15.25 6.05 -0.15
C LYS A 112 -15.57 7.48 0.27
N VAL A 113 -14.87 8.44 -0.31
CA VAL A 113 -15.17 9.86 -0.11
C VAL A 113 -16.23 10.24 -1.14
N SER A 114 -17.49 10.32 -0.70
CA SER A 114 -18.52 11.04 -1.44
C SER A 114 -18.52 12.48 -0.92
N LEU A 115 -18.15 13.43 -1.77
CA LEU A 115 -18.39 14.85 -1.47
C LEU A 115 -19.88 15.14 -1.72
N PRO A 116 -20.55 15.90 -0.82
CA PRO A 116 -21.95 16.28 -0.97
C PRO A 116 -22.21 17.25 -2.12
#